data_AF-A0A523NEM4-F1
#
_entry.id   AF-A0A523NEM4-F1
#
_cell.length_a   1.000
_cell.length_b   1.000
_cell.length_c   1.000
_cell.angle_alpha   90.00
_cell.angle_beta   90.00
_cell.angle_gamma   90.00
#
_symmetry.space_group_name_H-M   'P 1'
#
loop_
_entity.id
_entity.type
_entity.pdbx_description
1 polymer ?
#
loop_
_entity_poly.entity_id
_entity_poly.type
_entity_poly.pdbx_seq_one_letter_code
_entity_poly.pdbx_strand_id
1 'polypeptide(L)'
;MSAVAESHQAYDLGDIPLIVRSSIKLGIITAIVVFAFSLVSRYLDGTVEVALEALLLVAGVALVAGLPAVWTKARTGAGIANAAGVGLGATMAFMAIDVILLQRIGTYTNRWLEIGGGSNWWYHPVWWMTGTFLAWMGAIILANQTSGTDSPSIPRMMITAVVFGVVVGAAAAIIGFPGAAWSFPTFGIALLPGFAIAALFSTMGRRPA
;
A
#
# COMPACT_ATOMS: atom_id res chain seq x y z
N MET A 1 31.96 -6.36 18.40
CA MET A 1 30.85 -5.75 17.65
C MET A 1 29.53 -6.49 17.95
N SER A 2 29.02 -6.49 19.19
CA SER A 2 27.75 -7.21 19.49
C SER A 2 26.73 -6.42 20.33
N ALA A 3 27.16 -5.59 21.28
CA ALA A 3 26.21 -4.84 22.12
C ALA A 3 25.40 -3.75 21.38
N VAL A 4 25.98 -3.12 20.35
CA VAL A 4 25.29 -2.06 19.58
C VAL A 4 24.28 -2.66 18.58
N ALA A 5 24.58 -3.82 17.99
CA ALA A 5 23.67 -4.49 17.07
C ALA A 5 22.43 -5.07 17.77
N GLU A 6 22.59 -5.63 18.97
CA GLU A 6 21.46 -6.07 19.81
C GLU A 6 20.57 -4.89 20.24
N SER A 7 21.15 -3.73 20.55
CA SER A 7 20.37 -2.55 20.96
C SER A 7 19.43 -2.02 19.86
N HIS A 8 19.77 -2.24 18.58
CA HIS A 8 18.94 -1.83 17.44
C HIS A 8 17.84 -2.85 17.10
N GLN A 9 18.07 -4.16 17.31
CA GLN A 9 17.03 -5.18 17.14
C GLN A 9 15.94 -5.10 18.22
N ALA A 10 16.27 -4.61 19.42
CA ALA A 10 15.32 -4.48 20.53
C ALA A 10 14.22 -3.42 20.30
N TYR A 11 14.33 -2.59 19.25
CA TYR A 11 13.36 -1.53 18.96
C TYR A 11 12.21 -1.96 18.03
N ASP A 12 12.52 -2.79 17.03
CA ASP A 12 11.56 -3.25 16.04
C ASP A 12 10.70 -4.37 16.63
N LEU A 13 9.38 -4.30 16.45
CA LEU A 13 8.46 -5.33 16.91
C LEU A 13 8.20 -6.33 15.78
N GLY A 14 8.50 -7.60 16.03
CA GLY A 14 8.48 -8.66 15.01
C GLY A 14 7.87 -9.99 15.44
N ASP A 15 7.30 -10.08 16.65
CA ASP A 15 6.78 -11.35 17.13
C ASP A 15 5.60 -11.82 16.27
N ILE A 16 5.57 -13.13 15.98
CA ILE A 16 4.56 -13.74 15.10
C ILE A 16 3.13 -13.36 15.49
N PRO A 17 2.71 -13.35 16.78
CA PRO A 17 1.35 -12.95 17.15
C PRO A 17 1.02 -11.50 16.76
N LEU A 18 1.99 -10.58 16.87
CA LEU A 18 1.80 -9.19 16.44
C LEU A 18 1.61 -9.12 14.93
N ILE A 19 2.45 -9.82 14.16
CA ILE A 19 2.37 -9.84 12.69
C ILE A 19 1.01 -10.39 12.24
N VAL A 20 0.57 -11.52 12.81
CA VAL A 20 -0.72 -12.15 12.48
C VAL A 20 -1.90 -11.24 12.84
N ARG A 21 -1.92 -10.68 14.05
CA ARG A 21 -3.01 -9.78 14.48
C ARG A 21 -3.07 -8.51 13.62
N SER A 22 -1.91 -7.94 13.32
CA SER A 22 -1.79 -6.74 12.47
C SER A 22 -2.24 -7.02 11.05
N SER A 23 -1.88 -8.19 10.51
CA SER A 23 -2.33 -8.67 9.20
C SER A 23 -3.84 -8.75 9.13
N ILE A 24 -4.48 -9.45 10.06
CA ILE A 24 -5.95 -9.58 10.10
C ILE A 24 -6.62 -8.21 10.21
N LYS A 25 -6.14 -7.36 11.13
CA LYS A 25 -6.67 -6.01 11.33
C LYS A 25 -6.58 -5.18 10.06
N LEU A 26 -5.44 -5.19 9.38
CA LEU A 26 -5.26 -4.44 8.14
C LEU A 26 -6.08 -5.02 6.99
N GLY A 27 -6.19 -6.35 6.88
CA GLY A 27 -7.02 -7.00 5.87
C GLY A 27 -8.50 -6.62 5.98
N ILE A 28 -9.02 -6.52 7.21
CA ILE A 28 -10.38 -6.03 7.47
C ILE A 28 -10.52 -4.55 7.05
N ILE A 29 -9.55 -3.71 7.40
CA ILE A 29 -9.54 -2.29 6.99
C ILE A 29 -9.56 -2.18 5.46
N THR A 30 -8.72 -2.95 4.77
CA THR A 30 -8.69 -3.00 3.29
C THR A 30 -10.03 -3.44 2.73
N ALA A 31 -10.66 -4.48 3.28
CA ALA A 31 -11.98 -4.93 2.83
C ALA A 31 -13.04 -3.84 2.96
N ILE A 32 -13.05 -3.08 4.07
CA ILE A 32 -13.99 -1.97 4.28
C ILE A 32 -13.75 -0.86 3.25
N VAL A 33 -12.50 -0.48 3.01
CA VAL A 33 -12.16 0.57 2.03
C VAL A 33 -12.56 0.15 0.62
N VAL A 34 -12.25 -1.08 0.21
CA VAL A 34 -12.61 -1.60 -1.11
C VAL A 34 -14.12 -1.71 -1.27
N PHE A 35 -14.84 -2.16 -0.24
CA PHE A 35 -16.30 -2.18 -0.27
C PHE A 35 -16.88 -0.78 -0.42
N ALA A 36 -16.39 0.20 0.36
CA ALA A 36 -16.81 1.60 0.24
C ALA A 36 -16.50 2.17 -1.16
N PHE A 37 -15.33 1.88 -1.71
CA PHE A 37 -14.95 2.24 -3.07
C PHE A 37 -15.96 1.69 -4.09
N SER A 38 -16.35 0.42 -3.94
CA SER A 38 -17.36 -0.18 -4.82
C SER A 38 -18.72 0.51 -4.73
N LEU A 39 -19.14 0.97 -3.54
CA LEU A 39 -20.42 1.66 -3.36
C LEU A 39 -20.39 3.01 -4.06
N VAL A 40 -19.29 3.76 -3.94
CA VAL A 40 -19.10 5.04 -4.64
C VAL A 40 -19.21 4.83 -6.15
N SER A 41 -18.47 3.87 -6.71
CA SER A 41 -18.47 3.53 -8.14
C SER A 41 -19.83 3.06 -8.67
N ARG A 42 -20.70 2.54 -7.80
CA ARG A 42 -22.04 2.03 -8.20
C ARG A 42 -23.13 3.07 -8.18
N TYR A 43 -23.06 3.99 -7.22
CA TYR A 43 -24.19 4.85 -6.88
C TYR A 43 -23.95 6.31 -7.24
N LEU A 44 -22.73 6.67 -7.63
CA LEU A 44 -22.34 8.02 -8.01
C LEU A 44 -21.73 7.98 -9.40
N ASP A 45 -21.82 9.11 -10.10
CA ASP A 45 -21.24 9.28 -11.42
C ASP A 45 -20.51 10.63 -11.53
N GLY A 46 -19.61 10.73 -12.50
CA GLY A 46 -18.98 11.99 -12.90
C GLY A 46 -17.98 12.52 -11.88
N THR A 47 -17.96 13.84 -11.66
CA THR A 47 -16.91 14.47 -10.83
C THR A 47 -16.96 14.04 -9.37
N VAL A 48 -18.15 13.80 -8.81
CA VAL A 48 -18.32 13.43 -7.40
C VAL A 48 -17.79 12.02 -7.15
N GLU A 49 -18.11 11.08 -8.05
CA GLU A 49 -17.56 9.72 -8.04
C GLU A 49 -16.02 9.77 -8.01
N VAL A 50 -15.41 10.41 -9.02
CA VAL A 50 -13.94 10.49 -9.15
C VAL A 50 -13.29 11.13 -7.93
N ALA A 51 -13.88 12.19 -7.37
CA ALA A 51 -13.34 12.85 -6.18
C ALA A 51 -13.34 11.92 -4.95
N LEU A 52 -14.44 11.21 -4.71
CA LEU A 52 -14.57 10.30 -3.57
C LEU A 52 -13.71 9.05 -3.75
N GLU A 53 -13.64 8.49 -4.96
CA GLU A 53 -12.75 7.39 -5.30
C GLU A 53 -11.28 7.77 -5.07
N ALA A 54 -10.89 8.98 -5.47
CA ALA A 54 -9.54 9.47 -5.22
C ALA A 54 -9.23 9.59 -3.72
N LEU A 55 -10.16 10.10 -2.93
CA LEU A 55 -10.02 10.17 -1.48
C LEU A 55 -9.89 8.79 -0.85
N LEU A 56 -10.76 7.84 -1.24
CA LEU A 56 -10.75 6.47 -0.74
C LEU A 56 -9.47 5.73 -1.15
N LEU A 57 -9.01 5.92 -2.39
CA LEU A 57 -7.76 5.36 -2.88
C LEU A 57 -6.58 5.88 -2.07
N VAL A 58 -6.43 7.20 -1.95
CA VAL A 58 -5.32 7.81 -1.20
C VAL A 58 -5.36 7.38 0.26
N ALA A 59 -6.54 7.37 0.89
CA ALA A 59 -6.69 6.90 2.27
C ALA A 59 -6.33 5.42 2.42
N GLY A 60 -6.86 4.54 1.56
CA GLY A 60 -6.57 3.11 1.56
C GLY A 60 -5.09 2.82 1.38
N VAL A 61 -4.45 3.46 0.40
CA VAL A 61 -3.02 3.35 0.14
C VAL A 61 -2.20 3.85 1.33
N ALA A 62 -2.59 4.97 1.96
CA ALA A 62 -1.92 5.48 3.16
C ALA A 62 -1.94 4.49 4.32
N LEU A 63 -3.09 3.83 4.52
CA LEU A 63 -3.26 2.82 5.56
C LEU A 63 -2.42 1.59 5.28
N VAL A 64 -2.48 1.05 4.06
CA VAL A 64 -1.74 -0.17 3.65
C VAL A 64 -0.23 0.06 3.64
N ALA A 65 0.23 1.21 3.16
CA ALA A 65 1.66 1.51 3.11
C ALA A 65 2.24 1.93 4.47
N GLY A 66 1.47 2.67 5.28
CA GLY A 66 1.96 3.33 6.49
C GLY A 66 1.75 2.54 7.78
N LEU A 67 0.57 1.95 7.99
CA LEU A 67 0.24 1.31 9.26
C LEU A 67 1.14 0.13 9.63
N PRO A 68 1.53 -0.76 8.68
CA PRO A 68 2.47 -1.84 8.99
C PRO A 68 3.73 -1.34 9.69
N ALA A 69 4.37 -0.30 9.13
CA ALA A 69 5.59 0.28 9.69
C ALA A 69 5.38 0.93 11.06
N VAL A 70 4.22 1.58 11.28
CA VAL A 70 3.88 2.18 12.59
C VAL A 70 3.67 1.10 13.65
N TRP A 71 2.98 0.02 13.32
CA TRP A 71 2.70 -1.06 14.28
C TRP A 71 3.90 -1.93 14.59
N THR A 72 4.78 -2.19 13.61
CA THR A 72 6.03 -2.93 13.80
C THR A 72 7.19 -2.03 14.26
N LYS A 73 6.95 -0.72 14.38
CA LYS A 73 7.97 0.29 14.70
C LYS A 73 9.20 0.21 13.77
N ALA A 74 8.99 -0.04 12.48
CA ALA A 74 10.05 -0.33 11.52
C ALA A 74 11.13 0.77 11.45
N ARG A 75 12.31 0.52 12.03
CA ARG A 75 13.49 1.40 11.96
C ARG A 75 14.69 0.74 11.32
N THR A 76 14.83 -0.58 11.43
CA THR A 76 15.92 -1.34 10.80
C THR A 76 15.43 -2.14 9.59
N GLY A 77 16.35 -2.80 8.88
CA GLY A 77 16.00 -3.71 7.79
C GLY A 77 15.06 -4.84 8.23
N ALA A 78 15.21 -5.35 9.47
CA ALA A 78 14.32 -6.38 10.02
C ALA A 78 12.90 -5.83 10.26
N GLY A 79 12.77 -4.64 10.84
CA GLY A 79 11.46 -3.98 11.01
C GLY A 79 10.76 -3.68 9.69
N ILE A 80 11.52 -3.29 8.65
CA ILE A 80 11.01 -3.09 7.30
C ILE A 80 10.49 -4.41 6.72
N ALA A 81 11.22 -5.52 6.90
CA ALA A 81 10.78 -6.85 6.50
C ALA A 81 9.51 -7.30 7.26
N ASN A 82 9.42 -7.02 8.56
CA ASN A 82 8.23 -7.31 9.36
C ASN A 82 7.01 -6.52 8.88
N ALA A 83 7.18 -5.25 8.52
CA ALA A 83 6.12 -4.42 7.95
C ALA A 83 5.65 -4.98 6.59
N ALA A 84 6.58 -5.39 5.72
CA ALA A 84 6.25 -6.06 4.47
C ALA A 84 5.49 -7.37 4.70
N GLY A 85 5.89 -8.15 5.71
CA GLY A 85 5.20 -9.38 6.14
C GLY A 85 3.76 -9.13 6.60
N VAL A 86 3.52 -8.04 7.34
CA VAL A 86 2.15 -7.60 7.70
C VAL A 86 1.34 -7.25 6.45
N GLY A 87 1.94 -6.56 5.47
CA GLY A 87 1.27 -6.26 4.18
C GLY A 87 0.89 -7.52 3.40
N LEU A 88 1.77 -8.51 3.34
CA LEU A 88 1.50 -9.81 2.72
C LEU A 88 0.35 -10.55 3.44
N GLY A 89 0.44 -10.68 4.76
CA GLY A 89 -0.59 -11.35 5.56
C GLY A 89 -1.94 -10.64 5.50
N ALA A 90 -1.94 -9.30 5.50
CA ALA A 90 -3.15 -8.50 5.35
C ALA A 90 -3.83 -8.74 4.01
N THR A 91 -3.04 -8.92 2.95
CA THR A 91 -3.58 -9.27 1.65
C THR A 91 -4.25 -10.63 1.66
N MET A 92 -3.66 -11.63 2.33
CA MET A 92 -4.30 -12.94 2.48
C MET A 92 -5.64 -12.83 3.24
N ALA A 93 -5.67 -12.07 4.33
CA ALA A 93 -6.90 -11.84 5.10
C ALA A 93 -7.97 -11.09 4.29
N PHE A 94 -7.58 -10.03 3.57
CA PHE A 94 -8.48 -9.33 2.65
C PHE A 94 -9.04 -10.28 1.59
N MET A 95 -8.19 -11.10 0.97
CA MET A 95 -8.64 -12.01 -0.09
C MET A 95 -9.59 -13.09 0.40
N ALA A 96 -9.41 -13.58 1.62
CA ALA A 96 -10.40 -14.47 2.24
C ALA A 96 -11.76 -13.78 2.36
N ILE A 97 -11.80 -12.53 2.84
CA ILE A 97 -13.05 -11.74 2.94
C ILE A 97 -13.63 -11.48 1.54
N ASP A 98 -12.79 -11.13 0.59
CA ASP A 98 -13.18 -10.79 -0.77
C ASP A 98 -13.90 -11.95 -1.46
N VAL A 99 -13.27 -13.13 -1.47
CA VAL A 99 -13.78 -14.34 -2.12
C VAL A 99 -15.01 -14.89 -1.40
N ILE A 100 -15.02 -14.89 -0.06
CA ILE A 100 -16.11 -15.48 0.72
C ILE A 100 -17.33 -14.54 0.75
N LEU A 101 -17.13 -13.23 0.81
CA LEU A 101 -18.19 -12.26 1.05
C LEU A 101 -18.36 -11.26 -0.10
N LEU A 102 -17.36 -10.43 -0.39
CA LEU A 102 -17.54 -9.26 -1.26
C LEU A 102 -17.98 -9.67 -2.67
N GLN A 103 -17.37 -10.70 -3.24
CA GLN A 103 -17.76 -11.22 -4.54
C GLN A 103 -19.18 -11.79 -4.55
N ARG A 104 -19.61 -12.44 -3.46
CA ARG A 104 -20.93 -13.07 -3.36
C ARG A 104 -22.08 -12.07 -3.24
N ILE A 105 -21.84 -10.92 -2.62
CA ILE A 105 -22.80 -9.82 -2.58
C ILE A 105 -22.71 -8.95 -3.85
N GLY A 106 -21.95 -9.42 -4.84
CA GLY A 106 -21.80 -8.80 -6.14
C GLY A 106 -21.10 -7.46 -6.08
N THR A 107 -20.05 -7.28 -5.24
CA THR A 107 -19.23 -6.04 -5.08
C THR A 107 -18.48 -5.66 -6.35
N TYR A 108 -18.19 -6.63 -7.22
CA TYR A 108 -17.53 -6.39 -8.50
C TYR A 108 -18.39 -6.88 -9.65
N THR A 109 -18.13 -6.35 -10.83
CA THR A 109 -18.59 -6.97 -12.08
C THR A 109 -17.87 -8.30 -12.25
N ASN A 110 -18.56 -9.34 -12.77
CA ASN A 110 -17.99 -10.67 -13.04
C ASN A 110 -16.79 -10.68 -13.99
N ARG A 111 -16.47 -9.54 -14.61
CA ARG A 111 -15.31 -9.32 -15.49
C ARG A 111 -14.00 -9.89 -14.95
N TRP A 112 -13.74 -9.79 -13.65
CA TRP A 112 -12.50 -10.33 -13.05
C TRP A 112 -12.47 -11.86 -13.02
N LEU A 113 -13.63 -12.47 -12.79
CA LEU A 113 -13.79 -13.93 -12.86
C LEU A 113 -13.68 -14.41 -14.32
N GLU A 114 -14.23 -13.64 -15.26
CA GLU A 114 -14.19 -13.93 -16.70
C GLU A 114 -12.77 -13.84 -17.28
N ILE A 115 -11.99 -12.81 -16.92
CA ILE A 115 -10.57 -12.69 -17.30
C ILE A 115 -9.79 -13.91 -16.80
N GLY A 116 -10.16 -14.44 -15.63
CA GLY A 116 -9.55 -15.62 -15.02
C GLY A 116 -10.02 -16.96 -15.55
N GLY A 117 -10.88 -16.99 -16.57
CA GLY A 117 -11.49 -18.22 -17.06
C GLY A 117 -12.33 -18.95 -16.01
N GLY A 118 -12.99 -18.21 -15.12
CA GLY A 118 -13.76 -18.77 -14.00
C GLY A 118 -12.97 -18.96 -12.70
N SER A 119 -11.67 -18.65 -12.69
CA SER A 119 -10.79 -18.78 -11.52
C SER A 119 -10.41 -17.42 -10.95
N ASN A 120 -10.33 -17.31 -9.62
CA ASN A 120 -9.81 -16.11 -8.95
C ASN A 120 -8.28 -16.14 -8.76
N TRP A 121 -7.64 -17.28 -9.02
CA TRP A 121 -6.22 -17.46 -8.71
C TRP A 121 -5.27 -16.55 -9.48
N TRP A 122 -5.66 -16.08 -10.68
CA TRP A 122 -4.77 -15.30 -11.54
C TRP A 122 -4.43 -13.93 -10.94
N TYR A 123 -5.33 -13.32 -10.17
CA TYR A 123 -5.13 -11.98 -9.63
C TYR A 123 -4.66 -11.98 -8.17
N HIS A 124 -4.70 -13.15 -7.49
CA HIS A 124 -4.16 -13.29 -6.13
C HIS A 124 -2.68 -12.87 -6.03
N PRO A 125 -1.76 -13.32 -6.91
CA PRO A 125 -0.37 -12.88 -6.87
C PRO A 125 -0.21 -11.36 -7.03
N VAL A 126 -1.06 -10.72 -7.83
CA VAL A 126 -1.01 -9.26 -8.05
C VAL A 126 -1.31 -8.53 -6.75
N TRP A 127 -2.33 -8.96 -6.00
CA TRP A 127 -2.60 -8.40 -4.68
C TRP A 127 -1.46 -8.66 -3.72
N TRP A 128 -0.91 -9.88 -3.68
CA TRP A 128 0.17 -10.24 -2.76
C TRP A 128 1.39 -9.35 -2.99
N MET A 129 1.79 -9.17 -4.24
CA MET A 129 2.87 -8.29 -4.63
C MET A 129 2.55 -6.84 -4.24
N THR A 130 1.34 -6.36 -4.54
CA THR A 130 0.95 -4.96 -4.28
C THR A 130 0.92 -4.64 -2.80
N GLY A 131 0.26 -5.46 -1.97
CA GLY A 131 0.17 -5.24 -0.53
C GLY A 131 1.53 -5.33 0.16
N THR A 132 2.36 -6.29 -0.24
CA THR A 132 3.74 -6.42 0.27
C THR A 132 4.58 -5.22 -0.17
N PHE A 133 4.52 -4.84 -1.45
CA PHE A 133 5.27 -3.73 -2.02
C PHE A 133 4.94 -2.40 -1.34
N LEU A 134 3.65 -2.07 -1.19
CA LEU A 134 3.23 -0.82 -0.56
C LEU A 134 3.68 -0.75 0.89
N ALA A 135 3.49 -1.83 1.66
CA ALA A 135 3.96 -1.90 3.04
C ALA A 135 5.49 -1.80 3.14
N TRP A 136 6.21 -2.43 2.20
CA TRP A 136 7.66 -2.39 2.14
C TRP A 136 8.20 -0.98 1.82
N MET A 137 7.71 -0.35 0.74
CA MET A 137 8.13 1.00 0.36
C MET A 137 7.75 2.03 1.41
N GLY A 138 6.54 1.94 1.96
CA GLY A 138 6.11 2.81 3.05
C GLY A 138 6.98 2.69 4.30
N ALA A 139 7.37 1.46 4.66
CA ALA A 139 8.30 1.23 5.76
C ALA A 139 9.69 1.83 5.51
N ILE A 140 10.23 1.76 4.29
CA ILE A 140 11.51 2.43 3.95
C ILE A 140 11.38 3.94 4.17
N ILE A 141 10.33 4.57 3.63
CA ILE A 141 10.13 6.01 3.75
C ILE A 141 10.02 6.44 5.21
N LEU A 142 9.20 5.73 5.99
CA LEU A 142 8.96 6.07 7.40
C LEU A 142 10.18 5.79 8.28
N ALA A 143 10.91 4.70 8.05
CA ALA A 143 12.16 4.42 8.76
C ALA A 143 13.19 5.55 8.55
N ASN A 144 13.30 6.04 7.31
CA ASN A 144 14.20 7.14 6.97
C ASN A 144 13.79 8.48 7.59
N GLN A 145 12.50 8.74 7.81
CA GLN A 145 12.04 9.92 8.56
C GLN A 145 12.51 9.89 10.02
N THR A 146 12.48 8.71 10.65
CA THR A 146 12.82 8.55 12.08
C THR A 146 14.31 8.55 12.40
N SER A 147 15.16 8.67 11.38
CA SER A 147 16.63 8.66 11.55
C SER A 147 17.18 9.96 12.18
N GLY A 148 16.38 11.04 12.21
CA GLY A 148 16.84 12.38 12.63
C GLY A 148 16.34 12.89 13.98
N THR A 149 15.40 12.20 14.66
CA THR A 149 14.53 12.57 15.84
C THR A 149 13.05 12.82 15.55
N ASP A 150 12.63 12.85 14.28
CA ASP A 150 11.20 12.98 13.92
C ASP A 150 10.40 11.69 14.22
N SER A 151 9.15 11.84 14.63
CA SER A 151 8.16 10.75 14.64
C SER A 151 7.75 10.39 13.21
N PRO A 152 7.46 9.11 12.90
CA PRO A 152 7.03 8.73 11.56
C PRO A 152 5.73 9.44 11.18
N SER A 153 5.68 10.04 9.99
CA SER A 153 4.54 10.81 9.48
C SER A 153 4.00 10.18 8.20
N ILE A 154 2.87 9.48 8.33
CA ILE A 154 2.10 8.95 7.19
C ILE A 154 1.70 10.05 6.20
N PRO A 155 1.21 11.25 6.64
CA PRO A 155 0.91 12.33 5.72
C PRO A 155 2.12 12.76 4.89
N ARG A 156 3.31 12.92 5.52
CA ARG A 156 4.54 13.29 4.80
C ARG A 156 4.93 12.22 3.78
N MET A 157 4.84 10.94 4.16
CA MET A 157 5.08 9.82 3.24
C MET A 157 4.14 9.88 2.03
N MET A 158 2.84 10.07 2.27
CA MET A 158 1.83 10.12 1.21
C MET A 158 2.01 11.30 0.29
N ILE A 159 2.28 12.50 0.80
CA ILE A 159 2.53 13.68 -0.02
C ILE A 159 3.68 13.40 -1.00
N THR A 160 4.80 12.88 -0.51
CA THR A 160 5.96 12.57 -1.37
C THR A 160 5.63 11.51 -2.42
N ALA A 161 4.96 10.42 -2.04
CA ALA A 161 4.58 9.35 -2.96
C ALA A 161 3.55 9.81 -4.02
N VAL A 162 2.58 10.63 -3.63
CA VAL A 162 1.58 11.21 -4.54
C VAL A 162 2.25 12.17 -5.52
N VAL A 163 3.16 13.04 -5.07
CA VAL A 163 3.89 13.96 -5.96
C VAL A 163 4.66 13.18 -7.03
N PHE A 164 5.44 12.17 -6.64
CA PHE A 164 6.14 11.34 -7.61
C PHE A 164 5.18 10.53 -8.50
N GLY A 165 4.07 10.03 -7.96
CA GLY A 165 3.05 9.32 -8.72
C GLY A 165 2.38 10.21 -9.77
N VAL A 166 2.07 11.47 -9.45
CA VAL A 166 1.53 12.45 -10.40
C VAL A 166 2.54 12.74 -11.50
N VAL A 167 3.83 12.94 -11.16
CA VAL A 167 4.90 13.15 -12.15
C VAL A 167 5.01 11.95 -13.10
N VAL A 168 5.01 10.72 -12.57
CA VAL A 168 5.08 9.50 -13.39
C VAL A 168 3.84 9.34 -14.27
N GLY A 169 2.64 9.53 -13.71
CA GLY A 169 1.38 9.42 -14.46
C GLY A 169 1.28 10.46 -15.58
N ALA A 170 1.64 11.71 -15.29
CA ALA A 170 1.70 12.77 -16.29
C ALA A 170 2.73 12.47 -17.39
N ALA A 171 3.94 12.03 -17.01
CA ALA A 171 4.96 11.63 -17.97
C ALA A 171 4.47 10.50 -18.88
N ALA A 172 3.86 9.45 -18.31
CA ALA A 172 3.32 8.32 -19.07
C ALA A 172 2.22 8.76 -20.06
N ALA A 173 1.34 9.66 -19.65
CA ALA A 173 0.30 10.22 -20.52
C ALA A 173 0.89 11.09 -21.65
N ILE A 174 1.90 11.90 -21.36
CA ILE A 174 2.54 12.81 -22.33
C ILE A 174 3.34 12.02 -23.38
N ILE A 175 4.08 10.99 -22.99
CA ILE A 175 4.88 10.17 -23.91
C ILE A 175 4.04 9.14 -24.69
N GLY A 176 2.74 9.06 -24.42
CA GLY A 176 1.84 8.11 -25.07
C GLY A 176 2.09 6.66 -24.67
N PHE A 177 2.43 6.40 -23.40
CA PHE A 177 2.58 5.02 -22.92
C PHE A 177 1.26 4.24 -23.12
N PRO A 178 1.29 3.00 -23.64
CA PRO A 178 0.07 2.25 -23.93
C PRO A 178 -0.87 2.14 -22.73
N GLY A 179 -2.11 2.61 -22.89
CA GLY A 179 -3.13 2.60 -21.84
C GLY A 179 -3.05 3.75 -20.82
N ALA A 180 -2.03 4.60 -20.88
CA ALA A 180 -1.95 5.81 -20.06
C ALA A 180 -2.76 6.95 -20.67
N ALA A 181 -3.51 7.66 -19.84
CA ALA A 181 -4.28 8.83 -20.21
C ALA A 181 -4.39 9.79 -19.02
N TRP A 182 -4.94 10.99 -19.25
CA TRP A 182 -5.32 11.91 -18.18
C TRP A 182 -6.58 11.40 -17.45
N SER A 183 -6.43 10.28 -16.74
CA SER A 183 -7.53 9.52 -16.16
C SER A 183 -7.18 9.01 -14.76
N PHE A 184 -8.21 8.84 -13.94
CA PHE A 184 -8.07 8.34 -12.58
C PHE A 184 -7.30 7.00 -12.49
N PRO A 185 -7.56 5.98 -13.34
CA PRO A 185 -6.78 4.73 -13.31
C PRO A 185 -5.28 4.94 -13.55
N THR A 186 -4.90 5.83 -14.46
CA THR A 186 -3.48 6.12 -14.75
C THR A 186 -2.76 6.64 -13.52
N PHE A 187 -3.35 7.64 -12.87
CA PHE A 187 -2.76 8.25 -11.67
C PHE A 187 -2.81 7.30 -10.46
N GLY A 188 -3.87 6.50 -10.33
CA GLY A 188 -3.98 5.49 -9.29
C GLY A 188 -2.89 4.41 -9.39
N ILE A 189 -2.63 3.90 -10.60
CA ILE A 189 -1.56 2.92 -10.85
C ILE A 189 -0.18 3.56 -10.67
N ALA A 190 -0.01 4.82 -11.10
CA ALA A 190 1.25 5.56 -10.98
C ALA A 190 1.69 5.79 -9.53
N LEU A 191 0.81 5.62 -8.54
CA LEU A 191 1.22 5.60 -7.13
C LEU A 191 2.24 4.51 -6.83
N LEU A 192 2.20 3.36 -7.50
CA LEU A 192 3.16 2.27 -7.27
C LEU A 192 4.61 2.71 -7.58
N PRO A 193 4.95 3.16 -8.81
CA PRO A 193 6.27 3.73 -9.07
C PRO A 193 6.53 5.01 -8.26
N GLY A 194 5.49 5.80 -7.94
CA GLY A 194 5.62 6.95 -7.03
C GLY A 194 6.17 6.58 -5.66
N PHE A 195 5.69 5.47 -5.06
CA PHE A 195 6.22 4.92 -3.82
C PHE A 195 7.66 4.43 -3.96
N ALA A 196 8.01 3.77 -5.07
CA ALA A 196 9.39 3.34 -5.31
C ALA A 196 10.36 4.53 -5.37
N ILE A 197 9.99 5.59 -6.10
CA ILE A 197 10.82 6.80 -6.22
C ILE A 197 10.88 7.54 -4.88
N ALA A 198 9.77 7.65 -4.15
CA ALA A 198 9.74 8.24 -2.82
C ALA A 198 10.65 7.50 -1.83
N ALA A 199 10.63 6.16 -1.87
CA ALA A 199 11.51 5.33 -1.05
C ALA A 199 12.98 5.57 -1.42
N LEU A 200 13.34 5.59 -2.70
CA LEU A 200 14.68 5.93 -3.16
C LEU A 200 15.10 7.35 -2.72
N PHE A 201 14.23 8.34 -2.88
CA PHE A 201 14.52 9.72 -2.49
C PHE A 201 14.76 9.85 -0.99
N SER A 202 14.01 9.10 -0.18
CA SER A 202 14.17 9.09 1.27
C SER A 202 15.52 8.54 1.75
N THR A 203 16.23 7.74 0.93
CA THR A 203 17.56 7.21 1.31
C THR A 203 18.70 8.17 0.95
N MET A 204 18.54 9.04 -0.05
CA MET A 204 19.60 9.94 -0.55
C MET A 204 20.03 11.03 0.44
N GLY A 205 19.25 11.29 1.50
CA GLY A 205 19.60 12.26 2.55
C GLY A 205 20.48 11.72 3.67
N ARG A 206 20.86 10.43 3.66
CA ARG A 206 21.68 9.82 4.72
C ARG A 206 23.15 10.18 4.51
N ARG A 207 23.72 10.96 5.43
CA ARG A 207 25.19 10.99 5.60
C ARG A 207 25.61 9.60 6.12
N PRO A 208 26.64 8.96 5.54
CA PRO A 208 27.19 7.74 6.12
C PRO A 208 27.68 8.08 7.53
N ALA A 209 27.21 7.30 8.51
CA ALA A 209 27.76 7.29 9.86
C ALA A 209 29.06 6.48 9.88
#